data_AF-A0A843T378-F1
#
_entry.id   AF-A0A843T378-F1
#
_cell.length_a   1.000
_cell.length_b   1.000
_cell.length_c   1.000
_cell.angle_alpha   90.00
_cell.angle_beta   90.00
_cell.angle_gamma   90.00
#
_symmetry.space_group_name_H-M   'P 1'
#
loop_
_entity.id
_entity.type
_entity.pdbx_description
1 polymer ?
#
loop_
_entity_poly.entity_id
_entity_poly.type
_entity_poly.pdbx_seq_one_letter_code
_entity_poly.pdbx_strand_id
1 'polypeptide(L)' 'MEEMWADRPDATIRILPRLNHLFQHAETELVAEYAQIEETFAPEALDLVADWIVQRFGG' A
#
# COMPACT_ATOMS: atom_id res chain seq x y z
N MET A 1 3.10 8.45 14.33
CA MET A 1 2.12 7.93 13.35
C MET A 1 1.20 6.92 14.03
N GLU A 2 1.74 5.93 14.74
CA GLU A 2 0.96 4.96 15.51
C GLU A 2 0.06 5.61 16.58
N GLU A 3 0.56 6.65 17.27
CA GLU A 3 -0.24 7.40 18.26
C GLU A 3 -1.49 8.10 17.67
N MET A 4 -1.47 8.44 16.37
CA MET A 4 -2.60 9.09 15.69
C MET A 4 -3.79 8.14 15.50
N TRP A 5 -3.54 6.84 15.51
CA TRP A 5 -4.55 5.80 15.30
C TRP A 5 -4.81 4.97 16.57
N ALA A 6 -4.34 5.45 17.73
CA ALA A 6 -4.41 4.72 19.00
C ALA A 6 -5.85 4.40 19.46
N ASP A 7 -6.84 5.19 19.01
CA ASP A 7 -8.26 4.97 19.27
C ASP A 7 -8.94 4.02 18.27
N ARG A 8 -8.19 3.49 17.29
CA ARG A 8 -8.70 2.57 16.25
C ARG A 8 -7.99 1.22 16.30
N PRO A 9 -8.40 0.31 17.22
CA PRO A 9 -7.72 -0.96 17.43
C PRO A 9 -7.74 -1.90 16.21
N ASP A 10 -8.71 -1.73 15.30
CA ASP A 10 -8.82 -2.54 14.09
C ASP A 10 -7.93 -2.04 12.94
N ALA A 11 -7.35 -0.84 13.06
CA ALA A 11 -6.49 -0.26 12.04
C ALA A 11 -5.18 -1.04 11.92
N THR A 12 -4.70 -1.21 10.69
CA THR A 12 -3.39 -1.79 10.41
C THR A 12 -2.57 -0.79 9.62
N ILE A 13 -1.40 -0.43 10.14
CA ILE A 13 -0.47 0.48 9.48
C ILE A 13 0.69 -0.36 8.94
N ARG A 14 1.06 -0.14 7.68
CA ARG A 14 2.20 -0.76 6.99
C ARG A 14 2.88 0.28 6.13
N ILE A 15 4.21 0.25 6.14
CA ILE A 15 5.04 1.02 5.21
C ILE A 15 5.42 0.07 4.07
N LEU A 16 5.15 0.48 2.84
CA LEU A 16 5.52 -0.26 1.62
C LEU A 16 6.67 0.49 0.95
N PRO A 17 7.93 0.17 1.28
CA PRO A 17 9.06 0.91 0.73
C PRO A 17 9.18 0.67 -0.77
N ARG A 18 9.69 1.69 -1.50
CA ARG A 18 9.90 1.65 -2.96
C ARG A 18 8.64 1.62 -3.82
N LEU A 19 7.47 1.81 -3.21
CA LEU A 19 6.24 2.07 -3.94
C LEU A 19 5.93 3.55 -3.87
N ASN A 20 5.56 4.14 -5.01
CA ASN A 20 5.05 5.50 -5.06
C ASN A 20 3.63 5.59 -4.47
N HIS A 21 3.04 6.79 -4.49
CA HIS A 21 1.69 7.04 -3.95
C HIS A 21 0.55 6.33 -4.70
N LEU A 22 0.82 5.78 -5.88
CA LEU A 22 -0.13 4.99 -6.67
C LEU A 22 0.08 3.49 -6.47
N PHE A 23 0.95 3.10 -5.54
CA PHE A 23 1.37 1.71 -5.29
C PHE A 23 2.08 1.08 -6.49
N GLN A 24 2.84 1.85 -7.25
CA GLN A 24 3.69 1.33 -8.33
C GLN A 24 5.15 1.37 -7.88
N HIS A 25 5.96 0.44 -8.35
CA HIS A 25 7.40 0.44 -8.16
C HIS A 25 8.03 1.72 -8.72
N ALA A 26 8.78 2.43 -7.88
CA ALA A 26 9.44 3.66 -8.24
C ALA A 26 10.85 3.74 -7.63
N GLU A 27 11.74 4.48 -8.29
CA GLU A 27 13.11 4.68 -7.82
C GLU A 27 13.23 5.96 -7.00
N THR A 28 12.63 7.05 -7.50
CA THR A 28 12.68 8.37 -6.82
C THR A 28 11.37 8.76 -6.16
N GLU A 29 10.30 8.01 -6.38
CA GLU A 29 8.93 8.30 -5.91
C GLU A 29 8.36 9.63 -6.45
N LEU A 30 9.06 10.29 -7.39
CA LEU A 30 8.64 11.55 -7.96
C LEU A 30 7.51 11.35 -8.98
N VAL A 31 6.59 12.32 -9.02
CA VAL A 31 5.46 12.35 -9.97
C VAL A 31 5.91 12.26 -11.43
N ALA A 32 7.12 12.72 -11.74
CA ALA A 32 7.68 12.65 -13.09
C ALA A 32 7.83 11.20 -13.62
N GLU A 33 8.02 10.22 -12.73
CA GLU A 33 8.14 8.80 -13.12
C GLU A 33 6.79 8.18 -13.51
N TYR A 34 5.66 8.78 -13.11
CA TYR A 34 4.34 8.14 -13.23
C TYR A 34 3.98 7.82 -14.69
N ALA A 35 4.36 8.70 -15.62
CA ALA A 35 4.11 8.51 -17.05
C ALA A 35 5.08 7.51 -17.71
N GLN A 36 6.14 7.12 -17.01
CA GLN A 36 7.19 6.21 -17.50
C GLN A 36 7.00 4.80 -16.97
N ILE A 37 6.31 4.64 -15.84
CA ILE A 37 6.03 3.36 -15.22
C ILE A 37 4.84 2.69 -15.93
N GLU A 38 5.10 1.56 -16.58
CA GLU A 38 4.04 0.76 -17.24
C GLU A 38 3.16 -0.01 -16.24
N GLU A 39 3.71 -0.33 -15.06
CA GLU A 39 3.00 -1.06 -14.01
C GLU A 39 1.75 -0.28 -13.57
N THR A 40 0.58 -0.92 -13.56
CA THR A 40 -0.65 -0.28 -13.08
C THR A 40 -0.72 -0.26 -11.56
N PHE A 41 -0.25 -1.32 -10.91
CA PHE A 41 -0.24 -1.48 -9.45
C PHE A 41 0.69 -2.65 -9.08
N ALA A 42 1.44 -2.52 -7.99
CA ALA A 42 2.33 -3.56 -7.48
C ALA A 42 1.51 -4.77 -6.97
N PRO A 43 1.67 -5.96 -7.57
CA PRO A 43 0.87 -7.14 -7.20
C PRO A 43 0.92 -7.45 -5.71
N GLU A 44 2.07 -7.32 -5.07
CA GLU A 44 2.24 -7.58 -3.63
C GLU A 44 1.47 -6.60 -2.74
N ALA A 45 1.23 -5.37 -3.20
CA ALA A 45 0.39 -4.42 -2.49
C ALA A 45 -1.09 -4.79 -2.60
N LEU A 46 -1.54 -5.31 -3.76
CA LEU A 46 -2.89 -5.86 -3.91
C LEU A 46 -3.08 -7.10 -3.04
N ASP A 47 -2.12 -8.03 -3.06
CA ASP A 47 -2.17 -9.24 -2.25
C ASP A 47 -2.25 -8.91 -0.76
N LEU A 48 -1.45 -7.95 -0.29
CA LEU A 48 -1.48 -7.51 1.11
C LEU A 48 -2.85 -6.94 1.51
N VAL A 49 -3.48 -6.14 0.65
CA VAL A 49 -4.82 -5.60 0.90
C VAL A 49 -5.87 -6.71 0.87
N ALA A 50 -5.80 -7.60 -0.12
CA ALA A 50 -6.72 -8.72 -0.27
C ALA A 50 -6.65 -9.66 0.95
N ASP A 51 -5.45 -10.06 1.35
CA ASP A 51 -5.20 -10.90 2.53
C ASP A 51 -5.72 -10.23 3.81
N TRP A 52 -5.51 -8.92 3.95
CA TRP A 52 -6.01 -8.15 5.09
C TRP A 52 -7.55 -8.17 5.19
N ILE A 53 -8.24 -8.07 4.03
CA ILE A 53 -9.70 -8.15 3.94
C ILE A 53 -10.16 -9.58 4.26
N VAL A 54 -9.58 -10.58 3.61
CA VAL A 54 -9.97 -11.99 3.77
C VAL A 54 -9.79 -12.46 5.21
N GLN A 55 -8.67 -12.11 5.85
CA GLN A 55 -8.43 -12.46 7.25
C GLN A 55 -9.51 -11.94 8.21
N ARG A 56 -10.12 -10.79 7.88
CA ARG A 56 -11.12 -10.13 8.75
C ARG A 56 -12.56 -10.52 8.42
N PHE A 57 -12.84 -10.79 7.15
CA PHE A 57 -14.21 -10.86 6.64
C PHE A 57 -14.49 -12.07 5.73
N GLY A 58 -13.48 -12.85 5.37
CA GLY A 58 -13.57 -13.94 4.38
C GLY A 58 -14.19 -15.24 4.91
N GLY A 59 -15.15 -15.15 5.82
CA GLY A 59 -15.93 -16.31 6.29
C GLY A 59 -16.78 -16.94 5.20
#